data_AF-A0A973FCM9-F1
#
_entry.id   AF-A0A973FCM9-F1
#
_cell.length_a   1.000
_cell.length_b   1.000
_cell.length_c   1.000
_cell.angle_alpha   90.00
_cell.angle_beta   90.00
_cell.angle_gamma   90.00
#
_symmetry.space_group_name_H-M   'P 1'
#
loop_
_entity.id
_entity.type
_entity.pdbx_description
1 polymer ?
#
loop_
_entity_poly.entity_id
_entity_poly.type
_entity_poly.pdbx_seq_one_letter_code
_entity_poly.pdbx_strand_id
1 'polypeptide(L)'
;MTNIEQILPVDFSAITKEQMVFAVFGYMTVICSLFLLFMLFSVIPALRQRKQRKRFRTEGLPESAAAVVPGEVSAAIALAVSLYLEELHDQETSILTIKKAGKSYSPWNSKIYNVINFNQFKR
;
A
#
# COMPACT_ATOMS: atom_id res chain seq x y z
N MET A 1 -55.09 16.44 -1.97
CA MET A 1 -53.84 16.88 -1.32
C MET A 1 -53.53 15.84 -0.26
N THR A 2 -52.54 14.99 -0.50
CA THR A 2 -52.19 13.89 0.42
C THR A 2 -51.61 14.46 1.70
N ASN A 3 -52.30 14.23 2.82
CA ASN A 3 -51.85 14.63 4.15
C ASN A 3 -50.51 13.96 4.45
N ILE A 4 -49.54 14.74 4.92
CA ILE A 4 -48.16 14.30 5.20
C ILE A 4 -48.14 13.09 6.16
N GLU A 5 -49.16 12.95 7.00
CA GLU A 5 -49.34 11.84 7.94
C GLU A 5 -49.62 10.48 7.28
N GLN A 6 -50.04 10.41 6.02
CA GLN A 6 -50.20 9.13 5.31
C GLN A 6 -48.89 8.59 4.71
N ILE A 7 -47.87 9.44 4.59
CA ILE A 7 -46.59 9.07 3.95
C ILE A 7 -45.61 8.49 4.98
N LEU A 8 -45.77 8.82 6.26
CA LEU A 8 -44.91 8.35 7.35
C LEU A 8 -45.75 7.88 8.55
N PRO A 9 -45.98 6.57 8.71
CA PRO A 9 -46.65 6.01 9.89
C PRO A 9 -45.67 6.01 11.08
N VAL A 10 -45.35 7.21 11.60
CA VAL A 10 -44.44 7.37 12.74
C VAL A 10 -45.25 7.85 13.94
N ASP A 11 -45.68 6.89 14.76
CA ASP A 11 -46.40 7.16 16.00
C ASP A 11 -45.41 7.47 17.13
N PHE A 12 -45.15 8.76 17.39
CA PHE A 12 -44.30 9.22 18.50
C PHE A 12 -44.83 8.81 19.88
N SER A 13 -46.13 8.50 19.98
CA SER A 13 -46.76 8.00 21.21
C SER A 13 -46.33 6.57 21.56
N ALA A 14 -45.78 5.81 20.62
CA ALA A 14 -45.32 4.44 20.85
C ALA A 14 -43.85 4.36 21.30
N ILE A 15 -43.16 5.50 21.41
CA ILE A 15 -41.75 5.56 21.79
C ILE A 15 -41.63 5.24 23.29
N THR A 16 -41.10 4.06 23.59
CA THR A 16 -40.84 3.63 24.96
C THR A 16 -39.48 4.15 25.45
N LYS A 17 -39.30 4.22 26.76
CA LYS A 17 -38.04 4.66 27.39
C LYS A 17 -36.84 3.83 26.93
N GLU A 18 -37.05 2.54 26.68
CA GLU A 18 -36.01 1.60 26.23
C GLU A 18 -35.47 1.96 24.84
N GLN A 19 -36.35 2.31 23.90
CA GLN A 19 -35.96 2.71 22.55
C GLN A 19 -35.15 4.00 22.55
N MET A 20 -35.52 4.95 23.42
CA MET A 20 -34.78 6.20 23.61
C MET A 20 -33.36 5.94 24.14
N VAL A 21 -33.20 4.97 25.06
CA VAL A 21 -31.89 4.57 25.58
C VAL A 21 -31.02 3.99 24.46
N PHE A 22 -31.54 3.07 23.64
CA PHE A 22 -30.76 2.50 22.54
C PHE A 22 -30.33 3.55 21.50
N ALA A 23 -31.20 4.50 21.18
CA ALA A 23 -30.84 5.60 20.27
C ALA A 23 -29.69 6.44 20.82
N VAL A 24 -29.76 6.86 22.09
CA VAL A 24 -28.69 7.64 22.74
C VAL A 24 -27.38 6.85 22.79
N PHE A 25 -27.42 5.57 23.15
CA PHE A 25 -26.23 4.71 23.15
C PHE A 25 -25.63 4.56 21.75
N GLY A 26 -26.46 4.41 20.71
CA GLY A 26 -26.01 4.32 19.32
C GLY A 26 -25.25 5.57 18.89
N TYR A 27 -25.85 6.75 19.06
CA TYR A 27 -25.21 8.01 18.70
C TYR A 27 -23.93 8.26 19.51
N MET A 28 -23.95 8.00 20.81
CA MET A 28 -22.77 8.14 21.67
C MET A 28 -21.64 7.21 21.23
N THR A 29 -21.95 5.96 20.87
CA THR A 29 -20.94 4.98 20.43
C THR A 29 -20.27 5.42 19.13
N VAL A 30 -21.04 5.95 18.17
CA VAL A 30 -20.51 6.46 16.89
C VAL A 30 -19.62 7.69 17.12
N ILE A 31 -20.04 8.63 17.96
CA ILE A 31 -19.24 9.82 18.28
C ILE A 31 -17.96 9.39 19.01
N CYS A 32 -18.05 8.47 19.98
CA CYS A 32 -16.90 7.93 20.70
C CYS A 32 -15.92 7.21 19.77
N SER A 33 -16.40 6.41 18.82
CA SER A 33 -15.53 5.68 17.89
C SER A 33 -14.77 6.63 16.96
N LEU A 34 -15.44 7.67 16.44
CA LEU A 34 -14.82 8.73 15.65
C LEU A 34 -13.77 9.51 16.46
N PHE A 35 -14.09 9.84 17.72
CA PHE A 35 -13.16 10.54 18.62
C PHE A 35 -11.92 9.71 18.92
N LEU A 36 -12.08 8.41 19.21
CA LEU A 36 -10.96 7.50 19.45
C LEU A 36 -10.07 7.35 18.21
N LEU A 37 -10.67 7.25 17.02
CA LEU A 37 -9.92 7.17 15.77
C LEU A 37 -9.11 8.46 15.51
N PHE A 38 -9.71 9.63 15.75
CA PHE A 38 -9.02 10.91 15.68
C PHE A 38 -7.84 10.98 16.66
N MET A 39 -8.05 10.55 17.91
CA MET A 39 -7.00 10.51 18.92
C MET A 39 -5.84 9.60 18.50
N LEU A 40 -6.14 8.43 17.95
CA LEU A 40 -5.16 7.48 17.44
C LEU A 40 -4.31 8.11 16.32
N PHE A 41 -4.94 8.74 15.33
CA PHE A 41 -4.24 9.45 14.26
C PHE A 41 -3.45 10.66 14.72
N SER A 42 -3.80 11.28 15.86
CA SER A 42 -3.02 12.37 16.45
C SER A 42 -1.79 11.84 17.23
N VAL A 43 -1.93 10.73 17.96
CA VAL A 43 -0.89 10.18 18.83
C VAL A 43 0.20 9.44 18.04
N ILE A 44 -0.15 8.67 16.99
CA ILE A 44 0.82 7.95 16.16
C ILE A 44 1.93 8.85 15.58
N PRO A 45 1.62 9.96 14.87
CA PRO A 45 2.66 10.83 14.31
C PRO A 45 3.45 11.52 15.41
N ALA A 46 2.82 11.93 16.51
CA ALA A 46 3.50 12.55 17.65
C ALA A 46 4.55 11.62 18.28
N LEU A 47 4.21 10.34 18.47
CA LEU A 47 5.14 9.32 18.97
C LEU A 47 6.29 9.05 17.98
N ARG A 48 5.99 8.97 16.68
CA ARG A 48 6.98 8.74 15.63
C ARG A 48 8.01 9.88 15.56
N GLN A 49 7.53 11.13 15.52
CA GLN A 49 8.37 12.33 15.50
C GLN A 49 9.26 12.42 16.75
N ARG A 50 8.73 12.03 17.93
CA ARG A 50 9.49 12.01 19.19
C ARG A 50 10.60 10.96 19.19
N LYS A 51 10.38 9.76 18.61
CA LYS A 51 11.42 8.73 18.46
C LYS A 51 12.49 9.14 17.45
N GLN A 52 12.10 9.74 16.33
CA GLN A 52 13.03 10.24 15.31
C GLN A 52 13.95 11.33 15.89
N ARG A 53 13.39 12.35 16.57
CA ARG A 53 14.18 13.39 17.25
C ARG A 53 15.19 12.84 18.25
N LYS A 54 14.83 11.78 18.98
CA LYS A 54 15.75 11.11 19.92
C LYS A 54 16.90 10.40 19.19
N ARG A 55 16.64 9.73 18.07
CA ARG A 55 17.70 9.09 17.25
C ARG A 55 18.66 10.12 16.65
N PHE A 56 18.14 11.20 16.09
CA PHE A 56 18.97 12.28 15.54
C PHE A 56 19.85 12.95 16.60
N ARG A 57 19.37 13.08 17.85
CA ARG A 57 20.19 13.60 18.97
C ARG A 57 21.28 12.63 19.43
N THR A 58 21.07 11.32 19.30
CA THR A 58 22.06 10.30 19.67
C THR A 58 23.15 10.15 18.60
N GLU A 59 22.81 10.39 17.33
CA GLU A 59 23.72 10.20 16.19
C GLU A 59 24.56 11.45 15.83
N GLY A 60 24.35 12.58 16.52
CA GLY A 60 25.24 13.76 16.45
C GLY A 60 25.20 14.56 15.13
N LEU A 61 24.20 14.35 14.27
CA LEU A 61 24.06 15.11 13.03
C LEU A 61 23.62 16.56 13.30
N PRO A 62 24.13 17.55 12.52
CA PRO A 62 23.77 18.95 12.69
C PRO A 62 22.28 19.19 12.47
N GLU A 63 21.68 20.00 13.35
CA GLU A 63 20.25 20.33 13.41
C GLU A 63 19.69 20.88 12.08
N SER A 64 20.55 21.43 11.22
CA SER A 64 20.24 21.90 9.87
C SER A 64 19.76 20.80 8.91
N ALA A 65 20.17 19.54 9.10
CA ALA A 65 19.69 18.41 8.28
C ALA A 65 18.35 17.83 8.77
N ALA A 66 17.87 18.29 9.95
CA ALA A 66 16.63 17.87 10.56
C ALA A 66 15.45 18.80 10.24
N ALA A 67 15.59 19.66 9.23
CA ALA A 67 14.45 20.38 8.68
C ALA A 67 13.42 19.34 8.22
N VAL A 68 12.26 19.32 8.88
CA VAL A 68 11.16 18.42 8.55
C VAL A 68 10.70 18.78 7.15
N VAL A 69 11.20 18.07 6.14
CA VAL A 69 10.78 18.25 4.76
C VAL A 69 9.30 17.87 4.69
N PRO A 70 8.42 18.77 4.19
CA PRO A 70 7.02 18.46 4.00
C PRO A 70 6.86 17.21 3.13
N GLY A 71 5.88 16.36 3.44
CA GLY A 71 5.65 15.13 2.70
C GLY A 71 5.40 15.37 1.20
N GLU A 72 4.77 16.51 0.87
CA GLU A 72 4.52 16.97 -0.49
C GLU A 72 5.84 17.16 -1.28
N VAL A 73 6.82 17.83 -0.67
CA VAL A 73 8.13 18.07 -1.30
C VAL A 73 8.87 16.75 -1.46
N SER A 74 8.83 15.86 -0.47
CA SER A 74 9.43 14.53 -0.59
C SER A 74 8.77 13.69 -1.68
N ALA A 75 7.45 13.78 -1.85
CA ALA A 75 6.71 13.09 -2.91
C ALA A 75 7.04 13.66 -4.29
N ALA A 76 7.13 14.99 -4.42
CA ALA A 76 7.54 15.65 -5.66
C ALA A 76 8.98 15.26 -6.06
N ILE A 77 9.91 15.20 -5.11
CA ILE A 77 11.28 14.73 -5.36
C ILE A 77 11.26 13.26 -5.81
N ALA A 78 10.52 12.39 -5.11
CA ALA A 78 10.44 10.98 -5.47
C ALA A 78 9.85 10.77 -6.87
N LEU A 79 8.82 11.55 -7.23
CA LEU A 79 8.22 11.54 -8.56
C LEU A 79 9.19 12.05 -9.63
N ALA A 80 9.89 13.15 -9.37
CA ALA A 80 10.90 13.67 -10.30
C ALA A 80 12.01 12.64 -10.56
N VAL A 81 12.48 11.97 -9.51
CA VAL A 81 13.46 10.88 -9.63
C VAL A 81 12.88 9.69 -10.39
N SER A 82 11.63 9.28 -10.13
CA SER A 82 11.03 8.15 -10.85
C SER A 82 10.87 8.42 -12.34
N LEU A 83 10.46 9.64 -12.72
CA LEU A 83 10.36 10.04 -14.13
C LEU A 83 11.72 10.07 -14.82
N TYR A 84 12.75 10.61 -14.15
CA TYR A 84 14.11 10.63 -14.69
C TYR A 84 14.67 9.22 -14.90
N LEU A 85 14.40 8.29 -13.98
CA LEU A 85 14.84 6.90 -14.10
C LEU A 85 14.04 6.13 -15.15
N GLU A 86 12.77 6.45 -15.37
CA GLU A 86 11.94 5.87 -16.43
C GLU A 86 12.48 6.23 -17.83
N GLU A 87 13.00 7.43 -18.02
CA GLU A 87 13.63 7.86 -19.28
C GLU A 87 14.97 7.14 -19.55
N LEU A 88 15.67 6.70 -18.52
CA LEU A 88 16.96 6.01 -18.62
C LEU A 88 16.86 4.49 -18.78
N HIS A 89 15.70 3.89 -18.54
CA HIS A 89 15.48 2.48 -18.82
C HIS A 89 15.18 2.26 -20.31
N ASP A 90 15.87 1.32 -20.95
CA ASP A 90 15.55 0.91 -22.32
C ASP A 90 14.09 0.43 -22.37
N GLN A 91 13.36 0.86 -23.40
CA GLN A 91 11.98 0.41 -23.64
C GLN A 91 11.98 -1.09 -23.93
N GLU A 92 11.71 -1.90 -22.91
CA GLU A 92 11.60 -3.35 -23.07
C GLU A 92 10.37 -3.67 -23.92
N THR A 93 10.59 -4.24 -25.11
CA THR A 93 9.50 -4.73 -25.96
C THR A 93 8.80 -5.90 -25.25
N SER A 94 7.56 -5.69 -24.78
CA SER A 94 6.76 -6.72 -24.08
C SER A 94 6.33 -7.90 -24.96
N ILE A 95 6.66 -7.85 -26.26
CA ILE A 95 6.50 -8.98 -27.18
C ILE A 95 7.78 -9.82 -27.13
N LEU A 96 7.78 -10.83 -26.24
CA LEU A 96 8.74 -11.94 -26.28
C LEU A 96 8.55 -12.71 -27.59
N THR A 97 9.12 -12.23 -28.69
CA THR A 97 9.14 -12.96 -29.96
C THR A 97 10.15 -14.09 -29.84
N ILE A 98 9.76 -15.18 -29.19
CA ILE A 98 10.53 -16.42 -29.16
C ILE A 98 10.52 -16.95 -30.60
N LYS A 99 11.53 -16.57 -31.39
CA LYS A 99 11.86 -17.27 -32.62
C LYS A 99 12.30 -18.66 -32.20
N LYS A 100 11.36 -19.60 -32.24
CA LYS A 100 11.61 -21.03 -32.04
C LYS A 100 12.54 -21.48 -33.17
N ALA A 101 13.85 -21.28 -33.02
CA ALA A 101 14.81 -21.99 -33.84
C ALA A 101 14.50 -23.47 -33.59
N GLY A 102 14.14 -24.20 -34.64
CA GLY A 102 13.76 -25.62 -34.58
C GLY A 102 14.94 -26.51 -34.19
N LYS A 103 15.47 -26.32 -32.98
CA LYS A 103 16.46 -27.20 -32.38
C LYS A 103 15.67 -28.21 -31.56
N SER A 104 15.73 -29.48 -31.98
CA SER A 104 15.08 -30.62 -31.30
C SER A 104 15.65 -30.90 -29.89
N TYR A 105 16.65 -30.12 -29.47
CA TYR A 105 17.34 -30.28 -28.20
C TYR A 105 17.42 -28.94 -27.45
N SER A 106 17.33 -29.03 -26.12
CA SER A 106 17.55 -27.90 -25.22
C SER A 106 19.06 -27.69 -25.03
N PRO A 107 19.56 -26.44 -25.07
CA PRO A 107 20.98 -26.14 -24.82
C PRO A 107 21.41 -26.45 -23.38
N TRP A 108 20.48 -26.74 -22.46
CA TRP A 108 20.78 -27.06 -21.06
C TRP A 108 21.04 -28.55 -20.81
N ASN A 109 20.81 -29.44 -21.78
CA ASN A 109 21.12 -30.86 -21.60
C ASN A 109 21.77 -31.46 -22.85
N SER A 110 23.10 -31.36 -22.92
CA SER A 110 23.94 -31.93 -23.98
C SER A 110 24.38 -33.38 -23.71
N LYS A 111 23.84 -34.05 -22.67
CA LYS A 111 24.37 -35.33 -22.17
C LYS A 111 24.37 -36.48 -23.20
N ILE A 112 23.54 -36.37 -24.24
CA ILE A 112 23.43 -37.38 -25.30
C ILE A 112 24.68 -37.40 -26.20
N TYR A 113 25.36 -36.26 -26.42
CA TYR A 113 26.53 -36.20 -27.32
C TYR A 113 27.76 -36.92 -26.76
N ASN A 114 27.90 -37.04 -25.43
CA ASN A 114 29.00 -37.79 -24.84
C ASN A 114 28.83 -39.31 -24.94
N VAL A 115 27.60 -39.81 -25.04
CA VAL A 115 27.35 -41.26 -25.10
C VAL A 115 27.60 -41.81 -26.51
N ILE A 116 27.28 -41.02 -27.54
CA ILE A 116 27.50 -41.43 -28.95
C ILE A 116 28.99 -41.39 -29.30
N ASN A 117 29.78 -40.51 -28.66
CA ASN A 117 31.20 -40.36 -28.92
C ASN A 117 32.12 -41.30 -28.11
N PHE A 118 31.61 -42.00 -27.09
CA PHE A 118 32.44 -42.88 -26.24
C PHE A 118 32.82 -44.20 -26.93
N ASN A 119 31.96 -44.75 -27.80
CA ASN A 119 32.19 -46.08 -28.39
C ASN A 119 33.21 -46.08 -29.54
N GLN A 120 33.72 -44.91 -29.94
CA GLN A 120 34.70 -44.74 -31.02
C GLN A 120 36.15 -44.63 -30.53
N PHE A 121 36.37 -44.62 -29.20
CA PHE A 121 37.71 -44.64 -28.58
C PHE A 121 38.17 -46.03 -28.13
N LYS A 122 37.44 -47.09 -28.49
CA LYS A 122 37.90 -48.48 -28.34
C LYS A 122 38.33 -49.05 -29.69
N ARG A 123 39.48 -48.60 -30.18
CA ARG A 123 40.26 -49.27 -31.22
C ARG A 123 41.73 -49.29 -30.79
#